data_AF-A0A3L6SQ77-F1
#
_entry.id   AF-A0A3L6SQ77-F1
#
_cell.length_a   1.000
_cell.length_b   1.000
_cell.length_c   1.000
_cell.angle_alpha   90.00
_cell.angle_beta   90.00
_cell.angle_gamma   90.00
#
_symmetry.space_group_name_H-M   'P 1'
#
loop_
_entity.id
_entity.type
_entity.pdbx_description
1 polymer ?
#
loop_
_entity_poly.entity_id
_entity_poly.type
_entity_poly.pdbx_seq_one_letter_code
_entity_poly.pdbx_strand_id
1 'polypeptide(L)'
;MKSSTRALLALLVLQAVLISAAVAESNGVGASAKKACCSFCNSWSGVYTCDDLLTKCAATCQNCAAVPTDKGTRYRCRDFLPAGCPCKAN
;
A
#
# COMPACT_ATOMS: atom_id res chain seq x y z
N MET A 1 47.68 35.21 8.85
CA MET A 1 46.95 34.17 8.07
C MET A 1 46.44 33.09 9.04
N LYS A 2 45.26 33.25 9.66
CA LYS A 2 44.72 32.27 10.66
C LYS A 2 43.18 32.29 10.77
N SER A 3 42.52 33.32 10.24
CA SER A 3 41.06 33.51 10.42
C SER A 3 40.21 32.79 9.37
N SER A 4 40.68 32.65 8.13
CA SER A 4 39.86 32.12 7.03
C SER A 4 39.74 30.59 7.04
N THR A 5 40.67 29.87 7.66
CA THR A 5 40.68 28.39 7.68
C THR A 5 39.64 27.81 8.65
N ARG A 6 39.31 28.54 9.73
CA ARG A 6 38.32 28.09 10.72
C ARG A 6 36.89 28.22 10.21
N ALA A 7 36.61 29.26 9.43
CA ALA A 7 35.30 29.46 8.81
C ALA A 7 35.00 28.38 7.75
N LEU A 8 36.01 27.99 6.95
CA LEU A 8 35.89 26.93 5.96
C LEU A 8 35.68 25.54 6.59
N LEU A 9 36.36 25.25 7.70
CA LEU A 9 36.16 24.01 8.47
C LEU A 9 34.76 23.94 9.10
N ALA A 10 34.23 25.04 9.62
CA ALA A 10 32.89 25.08 10.19
C ALA A 10 31.79 24.84 9.13
N LEU A 11 31.98 25.37 7.91
CA LEU A 11 31.08 25.13 6.78
C LEU A 11 31.14 23.68 6.25
N LEU A 12 32.30 23.03 6.31
CA LEU A 12 32.46 21.62 5.91
C LEU A 12 31.73 20.64 6.85
N VAL A 13 31.72 20.91 8.16
CA VAL A 13 31.03 20.05 9.15
C VAL A 13 29.50 20.19 9.03
N LEU A 14 29.00 21.39 8.70
CA LEU A 14 27.55 21.63 8.61
C LEU A 14 26.90 20.90 7.41
N GLN A 15 27.66 20.62 6.34
CA GLN A 15 27.14 19.86 5.18
C GLN A 15 27.04 18.35 5.43
N ALA A 16 27.72 17.82 6.45
CA ALA A 16 27.69 16.38 6.76
C ALA A 16 26.42 15.93 7.51
N VAL A 17 25.63 16.86 8.07
CA VAL A 17 24.41 16.52 8.83
C VAL A 17 23.17 16.42 7.94
N LEU A 18 23.22 16.91 6.69
CA LEU A 18 22.04 17.01 5.82
C LEU A 18 21.92 15.92 4.76
N ILE A 19 22.74 14.87 4.79
CA ILE A 19 22.67 13.79 3.80
C ILE A 19 22.16 12.51 4.48
N SER A 20 20.96 12.09 4.07
CA SER A 20 20.34 10.75 4.24
C SER A 20 19.15 10.63 5.21
N ALA A 21 18.15 11.50 5.06
CA ALA A 21 16.76 11.16 5.39
C ALA A 21 15.97 10.89 4.09
N ALA A 22 16.45 9.92 3.30
CA ALA A 22 15.75 9.44 2.12
C ALA A 22 16.28 8.05 1.73
N VAL A 23 15.99 7.05 2.54
CA VAL A 23 15.77 5.70 2.03
C VAL A 23 14.37 5.32 2.47
N ALA A 24 13.44 5.81 1.66
CA ALA A 24 12.12 5.26 1.54
C ALA A 24 12.26 3.76 1.22
N GLU A 25 11.47 2.97 1.93
CA GLU A 25 11.12 1.57 1.71
C GLU A 25 11.54 1.02 0.34
N SER A 26 12.69 0.36 0.29
CA SER A 26 13.01 -0.57 -0.80
C SER A 26 12.52 -1.95 -0.39
N ASN A 27 11.35 -2.34 -0.90
CA ASN A 27 11.14 -3.63 -1.58
C ASN A 27 9.68 -3.74 -2.05
N GLY A 28 9.41 -3.13 -3.20
CA GLY A 28 8.14 -3.25 -3.90
C GLY A 28 8.25 -2.59 -5.28
N VAL A 29 8.97 -3.27 -6.17
CA VAL A 29 9.14 -2.92 -7.59
C VAL A 29 7.80 -2.49 -8.21
N GLY A 30 7.74 -1.24 -8.67
CA GLY A 30 6.96 -0.86 -9.85
C GLY A 30 5.46 -1.18 -9.85
N ALA A 31 4.70 -0.65 -8.90
CA ALA A 31 3.29 -0.43 -9.10
C ALA A 31 2.87 0.76 -8.26
N SER A 32 2.16 1.72 -8.84
CA SER A 32 1.44 2.74 -8.10
C SER A 32 0.86 2.10 -6.83
N ALA A 33 1.32 2.51 -5.64
CA ALA A 33 0.83 1.99 -4.37
C ALA A 33 -0.61 2.51 -4.15
N LYS A 34 -1.52 2.12 -5.03
CA LYS A 34 -2.94 2.05 -4.72
C LYS A 34 -2.98 1.10 -3.55
N LYS A 35 -3.19 1.62 -2.35
CA LYS A 35 -3.46 0.85 -1.13
C LYS A 35 -4.25 -0.39 -1.55
N ALA A 36 -3.67 -1.58 -1.44
CA ALA A 36 -4.36 -2.79 -1.86
C ALA A 36 -5.62 -2.88 -1.02
N CYS A 37 -6.79 -2.71 -1.65
CA CYS A 37 -8.07 -2.78 -0.94
C CYS A 37 -8.43 -4.22 -0.58
N CYS A 38 -7.79 -5.16 -1.25
CA CYS A 38 -7.91 -6.57 -0.98
C CYS A 38 -6.55 -7.12 -0.53
N SER A 39 -6.54 -7.80 0.61
CA SER A 39 -5.37 -8.45 1.16
C SER A 39 -5.13 -9.80 0.48
N PHE A 40 -6.22 -10.55 0.24
CA PHE A 40 -6.22 -11.84 -0.44
C PHE A 40 -6.93 -11.74 -1.78
N CYS A 41 -6.14 -11.50 -2.83
CA CYS A 41 -6.67 -11.55 -4.16
C CYS A 41 -6.39 -12.86 -4.89
N ASN A 42 -7.46 -13.35 -5.51
CA ASN A 42 -7.47 -14.59 -6.26
C ASN A 42 -7.66 -14.26 -7.74
N SER A 43 -6.98 -15.03 -8.59
CA SER A 43 -7.03 -14.86 -10.04
C SER A 43 -7.19 -16.22 -10.70
N TRP A 44 -8.24 -16.36 -11.52
CA TRP A 44 -8.47 -17.56 -12.30
C TRP A 44 -8.86 -17.20 -13.73
N SER A 45 -8.13 -17.73 -14.72
CA SER A 45 -8.35 -17.47 -16.15
C SER A 45 -8.40 -15.97 -16.54
N GLY A 46 -7.62 -15.12 -15.86
CA GLY A 46 -7.58 -13.67 -16.12
C GLY A 46 -8.67 -12.86 -15.42
N VAL A 47 -9.51 -13.51 -14.61
CA VAL A 47 -10.53 -12.88 -13.78
C VAL A 47 -10.03 -12.76 -12.35
N TYR A 48 -10.19 -11.58 -11.75
CA TYR A 48 -9.70 -11.28 -10.40
C TYR A 48 -10.87 -11.11 -9.42
N THR A 49 -10.75 -11.67 -8.22
CA THR A 49 -11.74 -11.55 -7.14
C THR A 49 -11.05 -11.34 -5.80
N CYS A 50 -11.74 -10.69 -4.87
CA CYS A 50 -11.25 -10.50 -3.51
C CYS A 50 -11.84 -11.53 -2.54
N ASP A 51 -10.98 -12.27 -1.83
CA ASP A 51 -11.40 -13.27 -0.85
C ASP A 51 -11.41 -12.77 0.60
N ASP A 52 -11.10 -11.49 0.83
CA ASP A 52 -11.17 -10.85 2.14
C ASP A 52 -12.56 -11.00 2.78
N LEU A 53 -12.56 -11.34 4.06
CA LEU A 53 -13.77 -11.42 4.88
C LEU A 53 -14.00 -10.09 5.61
N LEU A 54 -15.01 -9.38 5.17
CA LEU A 54 -15.43 -8.09 5.69
C LEU A 54 -16.54 -8.26 6.74
N THR A 55 -16.71 -7.26 7.60
CA THR A 55 -17.88 -7.15 8.48
C THR A 55 -19.13 -6.68 7.73
N LYS A 56 -18.95 -5.99 6.60
CA LYS A 56 -19.98 -5.62 5.63
C LYS A 56 -19.35 -5.42 4.26
N CYS A 57 -20.08 -5.67 3.18
CA CYS A 57 -19.62 -5.31 1.84
C CYS A 57 -19.69 -3.79 1.62
N ALA A 58 -18.82 -3.28 0.73
CA ALA A 58 -18.91 -1.91 0.24
C ALA A 58 -20.20 -1.73 -0.58
N ALA A 59 -20.75 -0.51 -0.61
CA ALA A 59 -21.93 -0.20 -1.41
C ALA A 59 -21.72 -0.41 -2.92
N THR A 60 -20.46 -0.35 -3.38
CA THR A 60 -20.08 -0.60 -4.78
C THR A 60 -19.97 -2.08 -5.13
N CYS A 61 -20.07 -2.98 -4.15
CA CYS A 61 -20.09 -4.43 -4.37
C CYS A 61 -21.50 -4.88 -4.73
N GLN A 62 -21.68 -5.39 -5.95
CA GLN A 62 -22.99 -5.85 -6.42
C GLN A 62 -23.30 -7.28 -5.94
N ASN A 63 -22.29 -8.14 -5.88
CA ASN A 63 -22.38 -9.53 -5.44
C ASN A 63 -21.74 -9.71 -4.07
N CYS A 64 -22.49 -9.38 -3.02
CA CYS A 64 -22.08 -9.64 -1.64
C CYS A 64 -22.58 -11.00 -1.16
N ALA A 65 -21.67 -11.87 -0.73
CA ALA A 65 -21.99 -13.19 -0.19
C ALA A 65 -21.73 -13.24 1.33
N ALA A 66 -22.69 -13.75 2.09
CA ALA A 66 -22.49 -14.06 3.51
C ALA A 66 -21.68 -15.36 3.64
N VAL A 67 -20.68 -15.36 4.52
CA VAL A 67 -19.80 -16.49 4.80
C VAL A 67 -19.89 -16.81 6.30
N PRO A 68 -20.44 -17.97 6.69
CA PRO A 68 -20.47 -18.38 8.09
C PRO A 68 -19.04 -18.69 8.57
N THR A 69 -18.69 -18.18 9.75
CA THR A 69 -17.43 -18.45 10.43
C THR A 69 -17.69 -18.85 11.87
N ASP A 70 -16.67 -19.37 12.55
CA ASP A 70 -16.68 -19.66 13.99
C ASP A 70 -17.00 -18.43 14.86
N LYS A 71 -16.73 -17.22 14.36
CA LYS A 71 -17.02 -15.94 15.05
C LYS A 71 -18.30 -15.26 14.57
N GLY A 72 -19.18 -15.99 13.88
CA GLY A 72 -20.41 -15.48 13.30
C GLY A 72 -20.31 -15.20 11.79
N THR A 73 -21.27 -14.46 11.25
CA THR A 73 -21.36 -14.19 9.81
C THR A 73 -20.39 -13.09 9.39
N ARG A 74 -19.56 -13.38 8.39
CA ARG A 74 -18.74 -12.40 7.65
C ARG A 74 -19.32 -12.23 6.25
N TYR A 75 -18.77 -11.29 5.49
CA TYR A 75 -19.20 -11.01 4.12
C TYR A 75 -18.02 -10.98 3.18
N ARG A 76 -18.21 -11.46 1.96
CA ARG A 76 -17.21 -11.46 0.89
C ARG A 76 -17.79 -10.84 -0.37
N CYS A 77 -17.06 -9.94 -1.00
CA CYS A 77 -17.44 -9.41 -2.29
C CYS A 77 -16.98 -10.35 -3.41
N ARG A 78 -17.88 -10.74 -4.31
CA ARG A 78 -17.61 -11.65 -5.43
C ARG A 78 -17.64 -10.94 -6.79
N ASP A 79 -17.66 -9.61 -6.78
CA ASP A 79 -17.49 -8.81 -7.99
C ASP A 79 -16.12 -9.09 -8.63
N PHE A 80 -16.10 -9.02 -9.95
CA PHE A 80 -14.85 -9.05 -10.69
C PHE A 80 -14.11 -7.73 -10.55
N LEU A 81 -12.83 -7.83 -10.24
CA LEU A 81 -11.94 -6.71 -10.05
C LEU A 81 -11.00 -6.56 -11.25
N PRO A 82 -10.44 -5.36 -11.46
CA PRO A 82 -9.31 -5.19 -12.36
C PRO A 82 -8.10 -6.01 -11.88
N ALA A 83 -7.15 -6.24 -12.80
CA ALA A 83 -5.89 -6.90 -12.46
C ALA A 83 -5.20 -6.24 -11.26
N GLY A 84 -4.72 -7.06 -10.32
CA GLY A 84 -4.09 -6.60 -9.09
C GLY A 84 -5.07 -6.08 -8.02
N CYS A 85 -6.38 -6.25 -8.22
CA CYS A 85 -7.43 -5.96 -7.24
C CYS A 85 -7.33 -4.59 -6.56
N PRO A 86 -7.30 -3.51 -7.37
CA PRO A 86 -7.27 -2.17 -6.82
C PRO A 86 -8.60 -1.85 -6.10
N CYS A 87 -8.55 -0.85 -5.22
CA CYS A 87 -9.76 -0.23 -4.71
C CYS A 87 -10.69 0.19 -5.85
N LYS A 88 -11.95 -0.25 -5.81
CA LYS A 88 -13.02 0.34 -6.63
C LYS A 88 -13.28 1.73 -6.03
N ALA A 89 -12.93 2.79 -6.77
CA ALA A 89 -13.27 4.14 -6.37
C ALA A 89 -14.80 4.27 -6.31
N ASN A 90 -15.32 4.83 -5.21
CA ASN A 90 -16.71 5.27 -5.13
C ASN A 90 -16.96 6.39 -6.13
#